data_AF-A0A1A7C5R9-F1
#
_entry.id   AF-A0A1A7C5R9-F1
#
_cell.length_a   1.000
_cell.length_b   1.000
_cell.length_c   1.000
_cell.angle_alpha   90.00
_cell.angle_beta   90.00
_cell.angle_gamma   90.00
#
_symmetry.space_group_name_H-M   'P 1'
#
loop_
_entity.id
_entity.type
_entity.pdbx_description
1 polymer ?
#
loop_
_entity_poly.entity_id
_entity_poly.type
_entity_poly.pdbx_seq_one_letter_code
_entity_poly.pdbx_strand_id
1 'polypeptide(L)'
;MSYYTRYRHIAIDQAMPAPTPAQIAAIETELKATLPASFLAFLQVANGGEIDYYCDVPDGRGGVEQMSFPGIFNADEGDFCDETLVGEIRAARKHMDMPDKILPFARDGGDSMLFLDLSDEGQGRVLAHIRELPAWTGPRAPAGLMVLAPSFDAYIASLYPDKNEVISNLEQYASLPSHLEATAEYLDIGLPGWRDDADIGPLFRRLEIELCASVQD
;
A
#
# COMPACT_ATOMS: atom_id res chain seq x y z
N MET A 1 17.27 -4.85 -15.30
CA MET A 1 16.35 -5.68 -14.49
C MET A 1 15.32 -4.73 -13.93
N SER A 2 14.05 -5.10 -13.86
CA SER A 2 13.02 -4.23 -13.27
C SER A 2 13.02 -4.45 -11.76
N TYR A 3 13.04 -3.37 -10.98
CA TYR A 3 13.02 -3.42 -9.52
C TYR A 3 11.60 -3.62 -8.99
N TYR A 4 10.58 -3.19 -9.74
CA TYR A 4 9.20 -3.16 -9.27
C TYR A 4 8.25 -3.94 -10.18
N THR A 5 7.27 -4.60 -9.56
CA THR A 5 6.09 -5.03 -10.28
C THR A 5 5.18 -3.83 -10.49
N ARG A 6 4.81 -3.55 -11.74
CA ARG A 6 3.90 -2.45 -12.06
C ARG A 6 2.44 -2.94 -12.11
N TYR A 7 1.57 -2.29 -11.35
CA TYR A 7 0.12 -2.40 -11.51
C TYR A 7 -0.47 -1.01 -11.70
N ARG A 8 -1.07 -0.72 -12.86
CA ARG A 8 -1.54 0.64 -13.20
C ARG A 8 -0.42 1.69 -13.07
N HIS A 9 -0.56 2.66 -12.16
CA HIS A 9 0.42 3.70 -11.84
C HIS A 9 1.11 3.47 -10.50
N ILE A 10 0.98 2.29 -9.89
CA ILE A 10 1.71 1.95 -8.67
C ILE A 10 2.86 0.99 -8.96
N ALA A 11 3.99 1.27 -8.31
CA ALA A 11 5.17 0.43 -8.27
C ALA A 11 5.14 -0.39 -6.98
N ILE A 12 5.26 -1.71 -7.11
CA ILE A 12 5.12 -2.65 -6.00
C ILE A 12 6.44 -3.38 -5.82
N ASP A 13 7.06 -3.22 -4.66
CA ASP A 13 8.28 -3.93 -4.31
C ASP A 13 7.95 -5.32 -3.76
N GLN A 14 8.86 -6.27 -4.00
CA GLN A 14 8.81 -7.64 -3.46
C GLN A 14 7.50 -8.39 -3.72
N ALA A 15 6.77 -8.02 -4.78
CA ALA A 15 5.54 -8.71 -5.16
C ALA A 15 5.80 -10.19 -5.45
N MET A 16 4.99 -11.06 -4.84
CA MET A 16 5.11 -12.50 -5.06
C MET A 16 4.39 -12.91 -6.35
N PRO A 17 4.69 -14.12 -6.90
CA PRO A 17 3.94 -14.67 -8.03
C PRO A 17 2.44 -14.77 -7.75
N ALA A 18 1.66 -14.73 -8.83
CA ALA A 18 0.21 -14.83 -8.78
C ALA A 18 -0.27 -16.03 -7.93
N PRO A 19 -1.33 -15.84 -7.12
CA PRO A 19 -1.82 -16.90 -6.26
C PRO A 19 -2.43 -18.04 -7.07
N THR A 20 -2.26 -19.25 -6.57
CA THR A 20 -2.88 -20.44 -7.11
C THR A 20 -4.40 -20.43 -6.87
N PRO A 21 -5.20 -21.18 -7.66
CA PRO A 21 -6.63 -21.33 -7.40
C PRO A 21 -6.95 -21.86 -6.00
N ALA A 22 -6.08 -22.69 -5.42
CA ALA A 22 -6.26 -23.22 -4.07
C ALA A 22 -6.11 -22.13 -2.99
N GLN A 23 -5.13 -21.23 -3.16
CA GLN A 23 -4.95 -20.08 -2.27
C GLN A 23 -6.14 -19.12 -2.33
N ILE A 24 -6.62 -18.81 -3.53
CA ILE A 24 -7.84 -17.99 -3.70
C ILE A 24 -9.04 -18.66 -3.02
N ALA A 25 -9.25 -19.96 -3.24
CA ALA A 25 -10.35 -20.68 -2.61
C ALA A 25 -10.25 -20.70 -1.08
N ALA A 26 -9.04 -20.76 -0.51
CA ALA A 26 -8.82 -20.69 0.93
C ALA A 26 -9.23 -19.32 1.49
N ILE A 27 -8.85 -18.23 0.82
CA ILE A 27 -9.25 -16.86 1.18
C ILE A 27 -10.77 -16.73 1.12
N GLU A 28 -11.41 -17.14 0.01
CA GLU A 28 -12.87 -17.01 -0.16
C GLU A 28 -13.66 -17.86 0.84
N THR A 29 -13.12 -19.04 1.20
CA THR A 29 -13.70 -19.91 2.23
C THR A 29 -13.63 -19.25 3.60
N GLU A 30 -12.46 -18.74 3.99
CA GLU A 30 -12.29 -18.05 5.26
C GLU A 30 -13.19 -16.80 5.28
N LEU A 31 -13.16 -15.96 4.24
CA LEU A 31 -13.93 -14.72 4.11
C LEU A 31 -15.45 -14.91 4.03
N LYS A 32 -15.91 -16.09 3.57
CA LYS A 32 -17.31 -16.41 3.22
C LYS A 32 -17.89 -15.50 2.14
N ALA A 33 -17.05 -15.08 1.21
CA ALA A 33 -17.39 -14.25 0.06
C ALA A 33 -16.42 -14.51 -1.08
N THR A 34 -16.84 -14.22 -2.31
CA THR A 34 -15.94 -14.20 -3.46
C THR A 34 -15.13 -12.92 -3.49
N LEU A 35 -13.87 -12.99 -3.90
CA LEU A 35 -13.04 -11.79 -4.05
C LEU A 35 -13.57 -10.89 -5.19
N PRO A 36 -13.54 -9.56 -5.03
CA PRO A 36 -13.85 -8.64 -6.13
C PRO A 36 -12.91 -8.86 -7.31
N ALA A 37 -13.44 -8.77 -8.53
CA ALA A 37 -12.66 -8.96 -9.75
C ALA A 37 -11.45 -8.01 -9.85
N SER A 38 -11.59 -6.77 -9.36
CA SER A 38 -10.49 -5.80 -9.30
C SER A 38 -9.36 -6.24 -8.37
N PHE A 39 -9.71 -6.73 -7.18
CA PHE A 39 -8.73 -7.22 -6.20
C PHE A 39 -8.05 -8.49 -6.69
N LEU A 40 -8.81 -9.42 -7.29
CA LEU A 40 -8.24 -10.60 -7.91
C LEU A 40 -7.28 -10.23 -9.06
N ALA A 41 -7.66 -9.28 -9.91
CA ALA A 41 -6.81 -8.80 -10.99
C ALA A 41 -5.49 -8.18 -10.48
N PHE A 42 -5.54 -7.50 -9.33
CA PHE A 42 -4.34 -7.04 -8.63
C PHE A 42 -3.48 -8.21 -8.16
N LEU A 43 -4.04 -9.17 -7.44
CA LEU A 43 -3.29 -10.33 -6.94
C LEU A 43 -2.66 -11.17 -8.06
N GLN A 44 -3.29 -11.23 -9.24
CA GLN A 44 -2.72 -11.91 -10.42
C GLN A 44 -1.48 -11.20 -10.99
N VAL A 45 -1.29 -9.93 -10.68
CA VAL A 45 -0.09 -9.17 -11.06
C VAL A 45 0.90 -9.11 -9.90
N ALA A 46 0.43 -8.82 -8.69
CA ALA A 46 1.23 -8.67 -7.48
C ALA A 46 0.51 -9.32 -6.28
N ASN A 47 0.99 -10.49 -5.88
CA ASN A 47 0.49 -11.19 -4.71
C ASN A 47 1.17 -10.65 -3.44
N GLY A 48 0.55 -9.64 -2.82
CA GLY A 48 1.17 -8.88 -1.74
C GLY A 48 2.32 -7.98 -2.22
N GLY A 49 3.16 -7.56 -1.28
CA GLY A 49 4.32 -6.71 -1.52
C GLY A 49 4.21 -5.36 -0.80
N GLU A 50 5.20 -4.50 -1.03
CA GLU A 50 5.27 -3.18 -0.42
C GLU A 50 4.95 -2.08 -1.44
N ILE A 51 4.10 -1.13 -1.03
CA ILE A 51 3.75 0.07 -1.81
C ILE A 51 4.08 1.34 -1.03
N ASP A 52 5.09 2.09 -1.48
CA ASP A 52 5.38 3.40 -0.87
C ASP A 52 4.49 4.48 -1.49
N TYR A 53 3.20 4.47 -1.15
CA TYR A 53 2.19 5.39 -1.66
C TYR A 53 1.27 5.87 -0.53
N TYR A 54 0.76 7.08 -0.69
CA TYR A 54 -0.08 7.76 0.27
C TYR A 54 -1.51 7.91 -0.24
N CYS A 55 -2.45 8.04 0.70
CA CYS A 55 -3.84 8.38 0.45
C CYS A 55 -4.32 9.43 1.46
N ASP A 56 -5.39 10.12 1.10
CA ASP A 56 -6.03 11.11 1.98
C ASP A 56 -7.08 10.42 2.87
N VAL A 57 -6.81 10.40 4.18
CA VAL A 57 -7.69 9.82 5.19
C VAL A 57 -8.48 10.95 5.87
N PRO A 58 -9.83 10.94 5.85
CA PRO A 58 -10.62 11.99 6.49
C PRO A 58 -10.37 12.10 8.00
N ASP A 59 -10.09 13.31 8.49
CA ASP A 59 -9.79 13.55 9.92
C ASP A 59 -11.04 13.68 10.83
N GLY A 60 -12.24 13.59 10.24
CA GLY A 60 -13.53 13.76 10.92
C GLY A 60 -13.91 15.20 11.27
N ARG A 61 -13.09 16.19 10.90
CA ARG A 61 -13.30 17.64 11.15
C ARG A 61 -13.35 18.47 9.87
N GLY A 62 -13.35 17.81 8.71
CA GLY A 62 -13.38 18.44 7.39
C GLY A 62 -12.01 18.62 6.75
N GLY A 63 -10.95 18.06 7.36
CA GLY A 63 -9.62 17.95 6.79
C GLY A 63 -9.28 16.50 6.41
N VAL A 64 -8.02 16.31 6.01
CA VAL A 64 -7.45 15.00 5.67
C VAL A 64 -6.07 14.85 6.30
N GLU A 65 -5.74 13.63 6.69
CA GLU A 65 -4.42 13.17 7.09
C GLU A 65 -3.84 12.32 5.95
N GLN A 66 -2.61 12.60 5.51
CA GLN A 66 -1.94 11.80 4.49
C GLN A 66 -1.35 10.57 5.16
N MET A 67 -1.79 9.38 4.78
CA MET A 67 -1.34 8.12 5.38
C MET A 67 -0.90 7.12 4.33
N SER A 68 0.12 6.33 4.68
CA SER A 68 0.61 5.20 3.89
C SER A 68 0.23 3.89 4.54
N PHE A 69 -0.13 2.90 3.72
CA PHE A 69 -0.41 1.51 4.12
C PHE A 69 0.47 0.58 3.28
N PRO A 70 1.78 0.54 3.53
CA PRO A 70 2.72 0.01 2.58
C PRO A 70 2.65 -1.51 2.45
N GLY A 71 2.37 -2.24 3.53
CA GLY A 71 2.34 -3.70 3.50
C GLY A 71 1.02 -4.22 2.95
N ILE A 72 1.01 -4.75 1.72
CA ILE A 72 -0.13 -5.48 1.14
C ILE A 72 0.00 -6.96 1.47
N PHE A 73 -1.06 -7.55 2.03
CA PHE A 73 -1.05 -8.96 2.41
C PHE A 73 -1.06 -9.90 1.21
N ASN A 74 -0.30 -10.98 1.32
CA ASN A 74 -0.22 -12.00 0.27
C ASN A 74 -1.23 -13.15 0.50
N ALA A 75 -1.36 -14.02 -0.48
CA ALA A 75 -2.28 -15.15 -0.48
C ALA A 75 -1.63 -16.48 -0.04
N ASP A 76 -0.43 -16.46 0.52
CA ASP A 76 0.17 -17.67 1.08
C ASP A 76 -0.64 -18.19 2.27
N GLU A 77 -0.38 -19.46 2.61
CA GLU A 77 -0.95 -20.04 3.81
C GLU A 77 -0.47 -19.22 5.02
N GLY A 78 -1.40 -18.85 5.89
CA GLY A 78 -1.07 -18.30 7.19
C GLY A 78 -2.08 -18.77 8.21
N ASP A 79 -1.64 -18.79 9.46
CA ASP A 79 -2.48 -19.23 10.57
C ASP A 79 -3.09 -18.02 11.26
N PHE A 80 -2.26 -17.03 11.61
CA PHE A 80 -2.70 -15.89 12.40
C PHE A 80 -1.68 -14.74 12.44
N CYS A 81 -2.05 -13.55 11.95
CA CYS A 81 -1.21 -12.34 12.01
C CYS A 81 0.16 -12.50 11.31
N ASP A 82 0.16 -13.20 10.17
CA ASP A 82 1.36 -13.57 9.40
C ASP A 82 1.54 -12.70 8.14
N GLU A 83 0.83 -11.57 8.04
CA GLU A 83 0.78 -10.73 6.83
C GLU A 83 0.25 -11.47 5.58
N THR A 84 -0.52 -12.53 5.81
CA THR A 84 -1.28 -13.25 4.77
C THR A 84 -2.77 -12.98 4.92
N LEU A 85 -3.50 -12.95 3.80
CA LEU A 85 -4.93 -12.64 3.78
C LEU A 85 -5.73 -13.58 4.71
N VAL A 86 -5.43 -14.88 4.73
CA VAL A 86 -6.12 -15.85 5.61
C VAL A 86 -5.80 -15.58 7.09
N GLY A 87 -4.52 -15.38 7.42
CA GLY A 87 -4.09 -15.11 8.79
C GLY A 87 -4.69 -13.81 9.34
N GLU A 88 -4.77 -12.79 8.49
CA GLU A 88 -5.31 -11.47 8.85
C GLU A 88 -6.84 -11.49 8.97
N ILE A 89 -7.58 -12.23 8.12
CA ILE A 89 -9.03 -12.42 8.33
C ILE A 89 -9.30 -13.02 9.71
N ARG A 90 -8.53 -14.05 10.11
CA ARG A 90 -8.66 -14.69 11.43
C ARG A 90 -8.30 -13.73 12.55
N ALA A 91 -7.23 -12.94 12.38
CA ALA A 91 -6.81 -11.94 13.36
C ALA A 91 -7.86 -10.85 13.55
N ALA A 92 -8.37 -10.27 12.47
CA ALA A 92 -9.41 -9.25 12.51
C ALA A 92 -10.69 -9.77 13.20
N ARG A 93 -11.10 -11.02 12.93
CA ARG A 93 -12.24 -11.65 13.61
C ARG A 93 -12.02 -11.83 15.11
N LYS A 94 -10.82 -12.24 15.51
CA LYS A 94 -10.51 -12.54 16.92
C LYS A 94 -10.25 -11.29 17.76
N HIS A 95 -9.63 -10.27 17.19
CA HIS A 95 -9.14 -9.10 17.93
C HIS A 95 -9.99 -7.85 17.75
N MET A 96 -10.74 -7.76 16.66
CA MET A 96 -11.57 -6.60 16.35
C MET A 96 -13.05 -6.94 16.23
N ASP A 97 -13.43 -8.20 16.46
CA ASP A 97 -14.78 -8.72 16.24
C ASP A 97 -15.32 -8.42 14.82
N MET A 98 -14.45 -8.44 13.80
CA MET A 98 -14.87 -8.16 12.42
C MET A 98 -15.86 -9.22 11.90
N PRO A 99 -16.94 -8.81 11.23
CA PRO A 99 -17.91 -9.74 10.67
C PRO A 99 -17.36 -10.47 9.44
N ASP A 100 -18.09 -11.50 9.01
CA ASP A 100 -17.87 -12.13 7.71
C ASP A 100 -17.92 -11.10 6.58
N LYS A 101 -17.27 -11.43 5.45
CA LYS A 101 -17.20 -10.59 4.25
C LYS A 101 -16.40 -9.28 4.41
N ILE A 102 -15.68 -9.09 5.52
CA ILE A 102 -14.72 -8.00 5.69
C ILE A 102 -13.31 -8.55 5.50
N LEU A 103 -12.61 -8.08 4.47
CA LEU A 103 -11.30 -8.58 4.08
C LEU A 103 -10.20 -7.56 4.45
N PRO A 104 -9.39 -7.78 5.49
CA PRO A 104 -8.16 -7.02 5.66
C PRO A 104 -7.22 -7.28 4.49
N PHE A 105 -6.58 -6.23 3.95
CA PHE A 105 -5.68 -6.38 2.81
C PHE A 105 -4.39 -5.55 2.89
N ALA A 106 -4.30 -4.56 3.78
CA ALA A 106 -3.08 -3.77 3.95
C ALA A 106 -2.93 -3.21 5.37
N ARG A 107 -1.71 -2.84 5.75
CA ARG A 107 -1.37 -2.22 7.05
C ARG A 107 -0.36 -1.07 6.93
N ASP A 108 -0.36 -0.19 7.93
CA ASP A 108 0.57 0.95 8.05
C ASP A 108 1.91 0.60 8.76
N GLY A 109 2.16 -0.67 9.06
CA GLY A 109 3.28 -1.10 9.91
C GLY A 109 3.04 -0.93 11.42
N GLY A 110 1.98 -0.23 11.81
CA GLY A 110 1.39 -0.20 13.15
C GLY A 110 0.13 -1.07 13.22
N ASP A 111 -0.90 -0.58 13.95
CA ASP A 111 -2.21 -1.23 14.06
C ASP A 111 -3.29 -0.56 13.18
N SER A 112 -2.93 0.32 12.24
CA SER A 112 -3.91 0.83 11.26
C SER A 112 -3.96 -0.10 10.06
N MET A 113 -5.17 -0.39 9.59
CA MET A 113 -5.40 -1.39 8.54
C MET A 113 -6.45 -0.94 7.53
N LEU A 114 -6.32 -1.46 6.32
CA LEU A 114 -7.31 -1.33 5.27
C LEU A 114 -8.09 -2.62 5.08
N PHE A 115 -9.38 -2.46 4.78
CA PHE A 115 -10.32 -3.54 4.56
C PHE A 115 -11.12 -3.33 3.28
N LEU A 116 -11.53 -4.43 2.64
CA LEU A 116 -12.61 -4.44 1.67
C LEU A 116 -13.89 -4.91 2.34
N ASP A 117 -14.97 -4.15 2.16
CA ASP A 117 -16.30 -4.52 2.65
C ASP A 117 -17.10 -5.18 1.53
N LEU A 118 -17.16 -6.52 1.57
CA LEU A 118 -17.82 -7.36 0.57
C LEU A 118 -19.26 -7.70 0.95
N SER A 119 -19.83 -7.03 1.96
CA SER A 119 -21.25 -7.14 2.25
C SER A 119 -22.08 -6.56 1.10
N ASP A 120 -23.36 -6.93 1.05
CA ASP A 120 -24.28 -6.47 0.01
C ASP A 120 -24.45 -4.93 0.03
N GLU A 121 -24.25 -4.30 1.20
CA GLU A 121 -24.21 -2.85 1.39
C GLU A 121 -22.87 -2.24 1.00
N GLY A 122 -21.76 -2.90 1.34
CA GLY A 122 -20.41 -2.42 1.10
C GLY A 122 -19.96 -2.47 -0.36
N GLN A 123 -20.40 -3.49 -1.10
CA GLN A 123 -20.14 -3.67 -2.54
C GLN A 123 -18.65 -3.52 -2.96
N GLY A 124 -17.73 -3.90 -2.08
CA GLY A 124 -16.29 -3.83 -2.34
C GLY A 124 -15.65 -2.48 -2.08
N ARG A 125 -16.30 -1.58 -1.34
CA ARG A 125 -15.68 -0.33 -0.86
C ARG A 125 -14.47 -0.60 0.03
N VAL A 126 -13.52 0.33 0.00
CA VAL A 126 -12.34 0.30 0.88
C VAL A 126 -12.65 1.05 2.17
N LEU A 127 -12.41 0.39 3.29
CA LEU A 127 -12.50 0.93 4.62
C LEU A 127 -11.11 1.06 5.24
N ALA A 128 -10.92 2.05 6.11
CA ALA A 128 -9.76 2.15 6.98
C ALA A 128 -10.16 2.05 8.44
N HIS A 129 -9.41 1.26 9.20
CA HIS A 129 -9.34 1.36 10.65
C HIS A 129 -8.07 2.11 11.00
N ILE A 130 -8.22 3.29 11.59
CA ILE A 130 -7.07 4.08 12.05
C ILE A 130 -6.95 3.89 13.55
N ARG A 131 -5.78 3.42 14.01
CA ARG A 131 -5.51 3.28 15.43
C ARG A 131 -5.64 4.64 16.10
N GLU A 132 -6.38 4.75 17.19
CA GLU A 132 -6.42 5.99 17.96
C GLU A 132 -5.05 6.26 18.62
N LEU A 133 -4.66 7.53 18.67
CA LEU A 133 -3.45 7.96 19.35
C LEU A 133 -3.84 8.69 20.62
N PRO A 134 -2.98 8.72 21.66
CA PRO A 134 -3.26 9.50 22.86
C PRO A 134 -3.60 10.97 22.52
N ALA A 135 -4.58 11.55 23.21
CA ALA A 135 -5.14 12.87 22.91
C ALA A 135 -4.12 14.03 22.83
N TRP A 136 -2.93 13.87 23.41
CA TRP A 136 -1.86 14.88 23.38
C TRP A 136 -1.09 14.94 22.04
N THR A 137 -1.31 13.98 21.14
CA THR A 137 -0.59 13.88 19.86
C THR A 137 -1.26 14.64 18.71
N GLY A 138 -2.43 15.24 18.95
CA GLY A 138 -3.22 15.92 17.90
C GLY A 138 -4.44 15.11 17.48
N PRO A 139 -5.19 15.57 16.46
CA PRO A 139 -6.40 14.89 16.01
C PRO A 139 -6.06 13.57 15.31
N ARG A 140 -6.87 12.53 15.57
CA ARG A 140 -7.06 11.38 14.68
C ARG A 140 -8.54 11.24 14.33
N ALA A 141 -8.80 10.59 13.21
CA ALA A 141 -10.13 10.25 12.70
C ALA A 141 -11.03 9.58 13.76
N PRO A 142 -12.37 9.71 13.64
CA PRO A 142 -13.31 9.16 14.62
C PRO A 142 -13.18 7.64 14.75
N ALA A 143 -13.43 7.12 15.96
CA ALA A 143 -13.46 5.70 16.27
C ALA A 143 -14.27 4.90 15.26
N GLY A 144 -13.69 3.82 14.73
CA GLY A 144 -14.38 2.85 13.86
C GLY A 144 -13.77 2.71 12.46
N LEU A 145 -14.56 2.13 11.56
CA LEU A 145 -14.21 1.97 10.15
C LEU A 145 -14.72 3.16 9.35
N MET A 146 -13.84 3.78 8.56
CA MET A 146 -14.19 4.89 7.67
C MET A 146 -14.06 4.48 6.22
N VAL A 147 -14.94 4.99 5.35
CA VAL A 147 -14.85 4.75 3.91
C VAL A 147 -13.76 5.63 3.31
N LEU A 148 -12.78 5.02 2.64
CA LEU A 148 -11.75 5.73 1.87
C LEU A 148 -12.09 5.82 0.39
N ALA A 149 -12.62 4.72 -0.18
CA ALA A 149 -12.92 4.66 -1.60
C ALA A 149 -14.14 3.77 -1.87
N PRO A 150 -14.92 4.06 -2.93
CA PRO A 150 -16.09 3.26 -3.28
C PRO A 150 -15.74 1.87 -3.84
N SER A 151 -14.47 1.63 -4.20
CA SER A 151 -13.99 0.32 -4.67
C SER A 151 -12.47 0.22 -4.54
N PHE A 152 -11.93 -1.00 -4.62
CA PHE A 152 -10.48 -1.21 -4.69
C PHE A 152 -9.82 -0.44 -5.83
N ASP A 153 -10.45 -0.40 -7.01
CA ASP A 153 -9.93 0.33 -8.17
C ASP A 153 -9.86 1.84 -7.93
N ALA A 154 -10.88 2.39 -7.26
CA ALA A 154 -10.90 3.80 -6.90
C ALA A 154 -9.86 4.13 -5.83
N TYR A 155 -9.61 3.20 -4.90
CA TYR A 155 -8.53 3.33 -3.93
C TYR A 155 -7.16 3.35 -4.64
N ILE A 156 -6.86 2.36 -5.48
CA ILE A 156 -5.61 2.34 -6.25
C ILE A 156 -5.46 3.63 -7.05
N ALA A 157 -6.51 4.09 -7.74
CA ALA A 157 -6.51 5.34 -8.51
C ALA A 157 -6.23 6.60 -7.67
N SER A 158 -6.52 6.57 -6.37
CA SER A 158 -6.29 7.70 -5.46
C SER A 158 -4.87 7.75 -4.88
N LEU A 159 -4.10 6.66 -5.00
CA LEU A 159 -2.76 6.58 -4.43
C LEU A 159 -1.76 7.47 -5.17
N TYR A 160 -0.91 8.16 -4.40
CA TYR A 160 0.13 9.04 -4.91
C TYR A 160 1.46 8.92 -4.12
N PRO A 161 2.62 9.10 -4.77
CA PRO A 161 3.91 9.27 -4.06
C PRO A 161 3.91 10.54 -3.21
N ASP A 162 4.42 10.47 -1.98
CA ASP A 162 4.71 11.69 -1.22
C ASP A 162 6.06 12.27 -1.65
N LYS A 163 6.03 13.52 -2.13
CA LYS A 163 7.22 14.18 -2.66
C LYS A 163 8.28 14.44 -1.58
N ASN A 164 7.87 14.77 -0.35
CA ASN A 164 8.82 15.03 0.72
C ASN A 164 9.52 13.73 1.14
N GLU A 165 8.78 12.63 1.16
CA GLU A 165 9.33 11.31 1.45
C GLU A 165 10.30 10.85 0.35
N VAL A 166 9.95 11.06 -0.93
CA VAL A 166 10.87 10.81 -2.06
C VAL A 166 12.18 11.58 -1.90
N ILE A 167 12.10 12.88 -1.59
CA ILE A 167 13.28 13.74 -1.39
C ILE A 167 14.10 13.23 -0.19
N SER A 168 13.44 12.99 0.94
CA SER A 168 14.06 12.46 2.16
C SER A 168 14.80 11.16 1.90
N ASN A 169 14.17 10.22 1.19
CA ASN A 169 14.75 8.92 0.86
C ASN A 169 15.96 9.04 -0.07
N LEU A 170 15.89 9.92 -1.08
CA LEU A 170 17.03 10.22 -1.94
C LEU A 170 18.21 10.80 -1.14
N GLU A 171 17.97 11.71 -0.20
CA GLU A 171 19.03 12.33 0.58
C GLU A 171 19.65 11.38 1.63
N GLN A 172 18.84 10.50 2.23
CA GLN A 172 19.29 9.66 3.34
C GLN A 172 19.84 8.30 2.89
N TYR A 173 19.27 7.72 1.82
CA TYR A 173 19.51 6.32 1.50
C TYR A 173 20.15 6.09 0.12
N ALA A 174 20.13 7.07 -0.80
CA ALA A 174 20.80 6.93 -2.09
C ALA A 174 22.33 6.97 -1.91
N SER A 175 22.95 5.80 -1.92
CA SER A 175 24.38 5.60 -1.67
C SER A 175 25.06 4.76 -2.74
N LEU A 176 24.29 4.13 -3.63
CA LEU A 176 24.76 3.35 -4.76
C LEU A 176 23.99 3.75 -6.03
N PRO A 177 24.60 3.66 -7.23
CA PRO A 177 23.89 3.92 -8.48
C PRO A 177 22.58 3.12 -8.64
N SER A 178 22.55 1.88 -8.15
CA SER A 178 21.34 1.04 -8.18
C SER A 178 20.19 1.62 -7.36
N HIS A 179 20.45 2.41 -6.30
CA HIS A 179 19.38 3.07 -5.54
C HIS A 179 18.72 4.18 -6.38
N LEU A 180 19.51 4.90 -7.18
CA LEU A 180 19.00 5.90 -8.11
C LEU A 180 18.23 5.24 -9.24
N GLU A 181 18.74 4.14 -9.82
CA GLU A 181 18.02 3.39 -10.85
C GLU A 181 16.66 2.89 -10.36
N ALA A 182 16.60 2.31 -9.15
CA ALA A 182 15.35 1.88 -8.54
C ALA A 182 14.41 3.08 -8.31
N THR A 183 14.90 4.18 -7.73
CA THR A 183 14.08 5.37 -7.50
C THR A 183 13.54 5.97 -8.80
N ALA A 184 14.36 6.00 -9.87
CA ALA A 184 13.92 6.46 -11.18
C ALA A 184 12.81 5.58 -11.76
N GLU A 185 12.93 4.25 -11.63
CA GLU A 185 11.87 3.32 -12.06
C GLU A 185 10.57 3.54 -11.27
N TYR A 186 10.67 3.66 -9.94
CA TYR A 186 9.53 3.96 -9.07
C TYR A 186 8.82 5.26 -9.50
N LEU A 187 9.57 6.35 -9.72
CA LEU A 187 9.01 7.64 -10.11
C LEU A 187 8.49 7.64 -11.56
N ASP A 188 9.08 6.87 -12.46
CA ASP A 188 8.55 6.70 -13.83
C ASP A 188 7.19 6.00 -13.85
N ILE A 189 6.90 5.18 -12.83
CA ILE A 189 5.62 4.52 -12.64
C ILE A 189 4.62 5.43 -11.92
N GLY A 190 5.02 5.98 -10.76
CA GLY A 190 4.13 6.65 -9.81
C GLY A 190 4.01 8.17 -9.94
N LEU A 191 5.03 8.84 -10.50
CA LEU A 191 5.07 10.29 -10.65
C LEU A 191 5.55 10.71 -12.05
N PRO A 192 4.75 10.49 -13.10
CA PRO A 192 5.13 10.89 -14.45
C PRO A 192 5.48 12.39 -14.53
N GLY A 193 6.66 12.71 -15.08
CA GLY A 193 7.16 14.09 -15.18
C GLY A 193 8.07 14.53 -14.03
N TRP A 194 8.41 13.65 -13.08
CA TRP A 194 9.30 13.95 -11.95
C TRP A 194 10.69 14.53 -12.35
N ARG A 195 11.18 14.26 -13.57
CA ARG A 195 12.46 14.80 -14.06
C ARG A 195 12.45 16.33 -14.24
N ASP A 196 11.26 16.88 -14.50
CA ASP A 196 11.01 18.31 -14.63
C ASP A 196 10.50 18.94 -13.32
N ASP A 197 10.30 18.14 -12.27
CA ASP A 197 9.97 18.65 -10.95
C ASP A 197 11.13 19.50 -10.41
N ALA A 198 10.77 20.65 -9.83
CA ALA A 198 11.72 21.67 -9.41
C ALA A 198 12.66 21.22 -8.28
N ASP A 199 12.27 20.23 -7.50
CA ASP A 199 13.04 19.77 -6.33
C ASP A 199 13.64 18.38 -6.60
N ILE A 200 12.86 17.43 -7.12
CA ILE A 200 13.31 16.04 -7.35
C ILE A 200 14.33 15.99 -8.50
N GLY A 201 14.03 16.61 -9.64
CA GLY A 201 14.87 16.54 -10.84
C GLY A 201 16.31 17.02 -10.61
N PRO A 202 16.52 18.22 -10.03
CA PRO A 202 17.85 18.70 -9.68
C PRO A 202 18.57 17.85 -8.63
N LEU A 203 17.88 17.39 -7.58
CA LEU A 203 18.46 16.54 -6.54
C LEU A 203 18.98 15.23 -7.13
N PHE A 204 18.16 14.57 -7.95
CA PHE A 204 18.50 13.30 -8.57
C PHE A 204 19.74 13.43 -9.47
N ARG A 205 19.79 14.46 -10.33
CA ARG A 205 20.96 14.71 -11.20
C ARG A 205 22.24 14.97 -10.41
N ARG A 206 22.15 15.66 -9.28
CA ARG A 206 23.30 15.88 -8.39
C ARG A 206 23.81 14.54 -7.84
N LEU A 207 22.93 13.72 -7.30
CA LEU A 207 23.29 12.41 -6.73
C LEU A 207 23.86 11.47 -7.81
N GLU A 208 23.32 11.52 -9.03
CA GLU A 208 23.84 10.74 -10.16
C GLU A 208 25.30 11.09 -10.47
N ILE A 209 25.65 12.38 -10.48
CA ILE A 209 27.05 12.84 -10.68
C ILE A 209 27.94 12.39 -9.51
N GLU A 210 27.49 12.60 -8.27
CA GLU A 210 28.26 12.27 -7.06
C GLU A 210 28.57 10.76 -6.97
N LEU A 211 27.56 9.92 -7.21
CA LEU A 211 27.71 8.46 -7.11
C LEU A 211 28.48 7.88 -8.31
N CYS A 212 28.26 8.36 -9.54
CA CYS A 212 29.02 7.88 -10.69
C CYS A 212 30.51 8.27 -10.65
N ALA A 213 30.84 9.43 -10.07
CA ALA A 213 32.25 9.82 -9.88
C ALA A 213 32.97 8.90 -8.88
N SER A 214 32.27 8.45 -7.84
CA SER A 214 32.85 7.60 -6.79
C SER A 214 33.13 6.14 -7.20
N VAL A 215 32.58 5.68 -8.32
CA VAL A 215 32.78 4.32 -8.85
C VAL A 215 34.02 4.21 -9.75
N GLN A 216 34.65 5.34 -10.10
CA GLN A 216 35.82 5.38 -10.98
C GLN A 216 37.18 5.43 -10.24
N ASP A 217 37.17 5.45 -8.90
CA ASP A 217 38.35 5.36 -8.02
C ASP A 217 38.47 3.96 -7.39
#